data_AF-A0AAD9SWW0-F1
#
_entry.id   AF-A0AAD9SWW0-F1
#
_cell.length_a   1.000
_cell.length_b   1.000
_cell.length_c   1.000
_cell.angle_alpha   90.00
_cell.angle_beta   90.00
_cell.angle_gamma   90.00
#
_symmetry.space_group_name_H-M   'P 1'
#
loop_
_entity.id
_entity.type
_entity.pdbx_description
1 polymer ?
#
loop_
_entity_poly.entity_id
_entity_poly.type
_entity_poly.pdbx_seq_one_letter_code
_entity_poly.pdbx_strand_id
1 'polypeptide(L)'
;MMELAATAVTATRGMLESTHPVKAKWERINTNPLPRSSHTLSVIAGRAYIFGGEVSPREPVDNNMQIVTLPYDAFSSADYQTIPAKSKTVGGEVPEKRVVSGRTNDLWGFDVRSRTWKEFPAAPGKPRGGTSITVSKHRIYRYGGFNGTGEEGGQVDILDLGIDTLSGTGPSTEAAVVAKGKWHTLDFTKENMTCPGNRSVAGLHAITTGMGREYLVLLFGERDPSSQGHDGAGKFWGDIWAFQCPPLDMTGASFKDATWQALGKESGQGKWSAMQVADAEGAEGDDIHKLVPSERGWFASSTMGDLDASSIVLWGGLNGKNEREDDGWILRIE
;
A
#
# COMPACT_ATOMS: atom_id res chain seq x y z
N MET A 1 -21.50 -8.29 39.63
CA MET A 1 -20.24 -7.63 40.09
C MET A 1 -18.98 -8.35 39.57
N MET A 2 -18.92 -9.69 39.51
CA MET A 2 -17.77 -10.41 38.95
C MET A 2 -17.55 -10.21 37.44
N GLU A 3 -18.61 -10.07 36.65
CA GLU A 3 -18.51 -9.89 35.19
C GLU A 3 -17.90 -8.55 34.79
N LEU A 4 -18.31 -7.45 35.45
CA LEU A 4 -17.75 -6.10 35.28
C LEU A 4 -16.26 -6.02 35.66
N ALA A 5 -15.83 -6.78 36.67
CA ALA A 5 -14.43 -6.83 37.09
C ALA A 5 -13.56 -7.58 36.08
N ALA A 6 -14.07 -8.68 35.48
CA ALA A 6 -13.36 -9.41 34.44
C ALA A 6 -13.22 -8.58 33.16
N THR A 7 -14.27 -7.87 32.72
CA THR A 7 -14.20 -6.97 31.55
C THR A 7 -13.23 -5.82 31.78
N ALA A 8 -13.22 -5.23 32.98
CA ALA A 8 -12.28 -4.17 33.34
C ALA A 8 -10.83 -4.67 33.34
N VAL A 9 -10.55 -5.82 33.95
CA VAL A 9 -9.18 -6.40 34.01
C VAL A 9 -8.66 -6.80 32.63
N THR A 10 -9.51 -7.34 31.75
CA THR A 10 -9.13 -7.67 30.36
C THR A 10 -8.86 -6.40 29.55
N ALA A 11 -9.64 -5.34 29.74
CA ALA A 11 -9.41 -4.04 29.11
C ALA A 11 -8.09 -3.40 29.59
N THR A 12 -7.75 -3.48 30.88
CA THR A 12 -6.45 -2.99 31.40
C THR A 12 -5.28 -3.82 30.90
N ARG A 13 -5.46 -5.14 30.71
CA ARG A 13 -4.40 -6.03 30.22
C ARG A 13 -4.06 -5.76 28.75
N GLY A 14 -5.05 -5.56 27.88
CA GLY A 14 -4.81 -5.21 26.46
C GLY A 14 -4.13 -3.85 26.27
N MET A 15 -4.27 -2.92 27.23
CA MET A 15 -3.53 -1.65 27.23
C MET A 15 -2.02 -1.81 27.53
N LEU A 16 -1.61 -2.95 28.10
CA LEU A 16 -0.23 -3.23 28.57
C LEU A 16 0.53 -4.25 27.71
N GLU A 17 -0.06 -4.77 26.64
CA GLU A 17 0.64 -5.62 25.66
C GLU A 17 1.35 -4.79 24.58
N SER A 18 2.56 -5.23 24.22
CA SER A 18 3.37 -4.67 23.12
C SER A 18 2.59 -4.79 21.81
N THR A 19 2.54 -3.71 21.03
CA THR A 19 1.96 -3.71 19.68
C THR A 19 2.98 -4.12 18.60
N HIS A 20 4.12 -4.67 19.02
CA HIS A 20 5.25 -5.07 18.17
C HIS A 20 5.76 -6.48 18.53
N PRO A 21 6.17 -7.29 17.54
CA PRO A 21 6.05 -7.02 16.09
C PRO A 21 4.59 -7.05 15.63
N VAL A 22 4.27 -6.27 14.60
CA VAL A 22 2.93 -6.29 13.97
C VAL A 22 2.73 -7.64 13.31
N LYS A 23 1.59 -8.27 13.55
CA LYS A 23 1.25 -9.60 13.03
C LYS A 23 0.31 -9.51 11.85
N ALA A 24 0.42 -10.44 10.92
CA ALA A 24 -0.51 -10.56 9.82
C ALA A 24 -0.67 -12.00 9.33
N LYS A 25 -1.77 -12.26 8.63
CA LYS A 25 -2.08 -13.53 7.98
C LYS A 25 -2.35 -13.33 6.51
N TRP A 26 -1.81 -14.21 5.68
CA TRP A 26 -2.17 -14.30 4.27
C TRP A 26 -3.33 -15.25 4.05
N GLU A 27 -4.31 -14.80 3.27
CA GLU A 27 -5.40 -15.63 2.78
C GLU A 27 -5.40 -15.62 1.25
N ARG A 28 -5.37 -16.80 0.63
CA ARG A 28 -5.45 -16.91 -0.82
C ARG A 28 -6.87 -16.69 -1.30
N ILE A 29 -7.05 -15.87 -2.33
CA ILE A 29 -8.34 -15.65 -2.98
C ILE A 29 -8.57 -16.79 -3.97
N ASN A 30 -9.52 -17.67 -3.65
CA ASN A 30 -9.86 -18.81 -4.49
C ASN A 30 -10.76 -18.38 -5.67
N THR A 31 -10.17 -18.08 -6.81
CA THR A 31 -10.88 -17.71 -8.04
C THR A 31 -10.07 -18.08 -9.29
N ASN A 32 -10.56 -17.73 -10.48
CA ASN A 32 -9.91 -18.03 -11.75
C ASN A 32 -8.50 -17.39 -11.83
N PRO A 33 -7.50 -18.13 -12.33
CA PRO A 33 -6.17 -17.59 -12.59
C PRO A 33 -6.23 -16.37 -13.53
N LEU A 34 -5.51 -15.31 -13.16
CA LEU A 34 -5.45 -14.08 -13.93
C LEU A 34 -4.00 -13.56 -13.98
N PRO A 35 -3.12 -14.15 -14.79
CA PRO A 35 -1.72 -13.76 -14.88
C PRO A 35 -1.58 -12.33 -15.41
N ARG A 36 -0.89 -11.46 -14.67
CA ARG A 36 -0.53 -10.11 -15.13
C ARG A 36 0.43 -9.38 -14.19
N SER A 37 1.25 -8.52 -14.77
CA SER A 37 2.04 -7.48 -14.06
C SER A 37 1.68 -6.09 -14.59
N SER A 38 2.16 -5.03 -13.94
CA SER A 38 2.02 -3.64 -14.39
C SER A 38 0.55 -3.19 -14.59
N HIS A 39 -0.37 -3.81 -13.86
CA HIS A 39 -1.79 -3.48 -13.86
C HIS A 39 -2.14 -2.56 -12.68
N THR A 40 -3.40 -2.15 -12.63
CA THR A 40 -3.96 -1.37 -11.52
C THR A 40 -5.01 -2.18 -10.80
N LEU A 41 -5.14 -1.95 -9.49
CA LEU A 41 -6.15 -2.56 -8.63
C LEU A 41 -6.73 -1.50 -7.69
N SER A 42 -8.05 -1.49 -7.52
CA SER A 42 -8.73 -0.70 -6.50
C SER A 42 -9.86 -1.52 -5.89
N VAL A 43 -10.03 -1.43 -4.57
CA VAL A 43 -11.16 -2.07 -3.88
C VAL A 43 -12.26 -1.05 -3.62
N ILE A 44 -13.48 -1.37 -4.08
CA ILE A 44 -14.67 -0.53 -3.85
C ILE A 44 -15.83 -1.45 -3.46
N ALA A 45 -16.42 -1.19 -2.29
CA ALA A 45 -17.60 -1.92 -1.78
C ALA A 45 -17.44 -3.45 -1.86
N GLY A 46 -16.29 -3.95 -1.39
CA GLY A 46 -15.97 -5.39 -1.34
C GLY A 46 -15.65 -6.04 -2.69
N ARG A 47 -15.36 -5.25 -3.72
CA ARG A 47 -14.91 -5.77 -5.02
C ARG A 47 -13.56 -5.19 -5.40
N ALA A 48 -12.61 -6.04 -5.78
CA ALA A 48 -11.36 -5.64 -6.40
C ALA A 48 -11.57 -5.46 -7.91
N TYR A 49 -11.31 -4.25 -8.40
CA TYR A 49 -11.36 -3.87 -9.80
C TYR A 49 -9.94 -3.84 -10.35
N ILE A 50 -9.66 -4.72 -11.29
CA ILE A 50 -8.35 -4.93 -11.90
C ILE A 50 -8.41 -4.50 -13.37
N PHE A 51 -7.51 -3.61 -13.75
CA PHE A 51 -7.47 -3.07 -15.11
C PHE A 51 -6.06 -3.02 -15.69
N GLY A 52 -5.96 -3.40 -16.96
CA GLY A 52 -4.73 -3.37 -17.74
C GLY A 52 -3.71 -4.40 -17.31
N GLY A 53 -2.43 -4.03 -17.47
CA GLY A 53 -1.29 -4.90 -17.26
C GLY A 53 -0.81 -5.60 -18.52
N GLU A 54 0.18 -6.46 -18.33
CA GLU A 54 0.87 -7.21 -19.37
C GLU A 54 1.10 -8.66 -18.92
N VAL A 55 1.18 -9.59 -19.89
CA VAL A 55 1.59 -10.99 -19.69
C VAL A 55 2.95 -11.22 -20.34
N SER A 56 3.09 -10.82 -21.60
CA SER A 56 4.40 -10.68 -22.24
C SER A 56 4.96 -9.28 -21.98
N PRO A 57 6.27 -9.12 -21.75
CA PRO A 57 6.88 -7.80 -21.56
C PRO A 57 6.44 -6.82 -22.65
N ARG A 58 5.99 -5.63 -22.24
CA ARG A 58 5.63 -4.52 -23.15
C ARG A 58 4.45 -4.81 -24.07
N GLU A 59 3.72 -5.90 -23.86
CA GLU A 59 2.50 -6.24 -24.57
C GLU A 59 1.30 -6.22 -23.60
N PRO A 60 0.51 -5.12 -23.60
CA PRO A 60 -0.62 -5.04 -22.68
C PRO A 60 -1.71 -6.05 -23.04
N VAL A 61 -2.31 -6.69 -22.03
CA VAL A 61 -3.25 -7.82 -22.17
C VAL A 61 -4.52 -7.41 -22.92
N ASP A 62 -5.39 -6.68 -22.23
CA ASP A 62 -6.68 -6.20 -22.74
C ASP A 62 -7.02 -4.85 -22.08
N ASN A 63 -8.19 -4.32 -22.41
CA ASN A 63 -8.78 -3.14 -21.79
C ASN A 63 -10.06 -3.48 -21.01
N ASN A 64 -10.30 -4.75 -20.69
CA ASN A 64 -11.47 -5.16 -19.94
C ASN A 64 -11.27 -4.83 -18.45
N MET A 65 -12.37 -4.56 -17.76
CA MET A 65 -12.35 -4.48 -16.30
C MET A 65 -12.58 -5.87 -15.73
N GLN A 66 -11.61 -6.37 -14.98
CA GLN A 66 -11.72 -7.63 -14.26
C GLN A 66 -12.20 -7.32 -12.84
N ILE A 67 -13.22 -8.02 -12.36
CA ILE A 67 -13.82 -7.73 -11.05
C ILE A 67 -13.85 -9.02 -10.24
N VAL A 68 -13.20 -8.98 -9.08
CA VAL A 68 -13.20 -10.05 -8.09
C VAL A 68 -14.02 -9.60 -6.89
N THR A 69 -15.12 -10.28 -6.60
CA THR A 69 -15.81 -10.11 -5.31
C THR A 69 -14.92 -10.71 -4.23
N LEU A 70 -14.60 -9.93 -3.19
CA LEU A 70 -13.66 -10.34 -2.15
C LEU A 70 -14.38 -11.12 -1.05
N PRO A 71 -13.77 -12.20 -0.53
CA PRO A 71 -14.25 -12.84 0.68
C PRO A 71 -14.04 -11.90 1.88
N TYR A 72 -15.09 -11.68 2.66
CA TYR A 72 -15.08 -10.84 3.86
C TYR A 72 -15.14 -11.67 5.15
N ASP A 73 -15.66 -12.89 5.09
CA ASP A 73 -15.71 -13.86 6.18
C ASP A 73 -15.47 -15.29 5.68
N ALA A 74 -15.42 -16.24 6.61
CA ALA A 74 -15.22 -17.66 6.33
C ALA A 74 -16.35 -18.33 5.52
N PHE A 75 -17.48 -17.65 5.33
CA PHE A 75 -18.66 -18.15 4.64
C PHE A 75 -18.83 -17.55 3.24
N SER A 76 -18.16 -16.43 2.96
CA SER A 76 -18.17 -15.75 1.68
C SER A 76 -17.13 -16.33 0.71
N SER A 77 -17.54 -16.59 -0.53
CA SER A 77 -16.65 -17.04 -1.60
C SER A 77 -16.29 -15.89 -2.53
N ALA A 78 -15.10 -15.95 -3.12
CA ALA A 78 -14.77 -15.06 -4.22
C ALA A 78 -15.62 -15.39 -5.45
N ASP A 79 -15.95 -14.36 -6.23
CA ASP A 79 -16.62 -14.50 -7.53
C ASP A 79 -15.89 -13.64 -8.56
N TYR A 80 -15.89 -14.06 -9.82
CA TYR A 80 -15.14 -13.42 -10.90
C TYR A 80 -16.03 -13.07 -12.07
N GLN A 81 -15.92 -11.82 -12.52
CA GLN A 81 -16.61 -11.34 -13.71
C GLN A 81 -15.70 -10.42 -14.53
N THR A 82 -15.90 -10.43 -15.84
CA THR A 82 -15.21 -9.55 -16.78
C THR A 82 -16.22 -8.61 -17.41
N ILE A 83 -15.96 -7.30 -17.36
CA ILE A 83 -16.74 -6.29 -18.06
C ILE A 83 -15.94 -5.80 -19.28
N PRO A 84 -16.42 -6.03 -20.51
CA PRO A 84 -15.77 -5.51 -21.70
C PRO A 84 -15.73 -3.99 -21.74
N ALA A 85 -14.63 -3.41 -22.23
CA ALA A 85 -14.61 -1.99 -22.56
C ALA A 85 -15.62 -1.68 -23.65
N LYS A 86 -16.52 -0.73 -23.40
CA LYS A 86 -17.48 -0.24 -24.40
C LYS A 86 -17.30 1.25 -24.56
N SER A 87 -17.22 1.71 -25.81
CA SER A 87 -17.31 3.13 -26.09
C SER A 87 -18.71 3.65 -25.79
N LYS A 88 -18.79 4.90 -25.30
CA LYS A 88 -20.06 5.58 -25.03
C LYS A 88 -20.87 5.85 -26.31
N THR A 89 -20.20 5.84 -27.46
CA THR A 89 -20.78 6.06 -28.80
C THR A 89 -20.47 4.86 -29.69
N VAL A 90 -21.42 4.45 -30.53
CA VAL A 90 -21.21 3.34 -31.48
C VAL A 90 -20.02 3.69 -32.38
N GLY A 91 -18.95 2.89 -32.31
CA GLY A 91 -17.71 3.10 -33.07
C GLY A 91 -16.72 4.11 -32.49
N GLY A 92 -16.95 4.65 -31.29
CA GLY A 92 -16.00 5.56 -30.65
C GLY A 92 -14.79 4.84 -30.06
N GLU A 93 -13.73 5.61 -29.81
CA GLU A 93 -12.48 5.10 -29.22
C GLU A 93 -12.65 4.80 -27.72
N VAL A 94 -11.74 3.97 -27.21
CA VAL A 94 -11.55 3.64 -25.79
C VAL A 94 -10.09 3.94 -25.42
N PRO A 95 -9.74 4.12 -24.12
CA PRO A 95 -8.40 4.54 -23.73
C PRO A 95 -7.30 3.70 -24.39
N GLU A 96 -6.39 4.37 -25.10
CA GLU A 96 -5.22 3.72 -25.70
C GLU A 96 -4.18 3.33 -24.63
N LYS A 97 -3.42 2.28 -24.94
CA LYS A 97 -2.31 1.78 -24.13
C LYS A 97 -1.22 2.86 -24.05
N ARG A 98 -0.71 3.17 -22.85
CA ARG A 98 0.37 4.14 -22.66
C ARG A 98 1.62 3.48 -22.11
N VAL A 99 2.74 3.76 -22.76
CA VAL A 99 4.09 3.49 -22.26
C VAL A 99 4.81 4.83 -22.22
N VAL A 100 4.99 5.38 -21.02
CA VAL A 100 5.72 6.64 -20.84
C VAL A 100 7.20 6.33 -20.64
N SER A 101 8.08 7.11 -21.26
CA SER A 101 9.52 7.06 -21.05
C SER A 101 9.96 8.22 -20.16
N GLY A 102 11.01 7.98 -19.36
CA GLY A 102 11.58 8.98 -18.46
C GLY A 102 11.31 8.71 -16.99
N ARG A 103 12.01 9.46 -16.13
CA ARG A 103 11.86 9.45 -14.67
C ARG A 103 11.74 10.88 -14.22
N THR A 104 10.83 11.15 -13.31
CA THR A 104 10.55 12.50 -12.82
C THR A 104 10.51 12.51 -11.30
N ASN A 105 10.50 13.71 -10.74
CA ASN A 105 10.25 13.95 -9.31
C ASN A 105 8.92 14.68 -9.10
N ASP A 106 8.19 14.97 -10.18
CA ASP A 106 6.95 15.72 -10.10
C ASP A 106 5.86 14.91 -9.42
N LEU A 107 4.97 15.63 -8.74
CA LEU A 107 3.78 15.07 -8.12
C LEU A 107 2.61 15.93 -8.55
N TRP A 108 1.58 15.29 -9.10
CA TRP A 108 0.39 15.95 -9.57
C TRP A 108 -0.85 15.37 -8.89
N GLY A 109 -1.74 16.25 -8.46
CA GLY A 109 -3.08 15.86 -8.01
C GLY A 109 -4.12 16.31 -9.02
N PHE A 110 -5.13 15.48 -9.25
CA PHE A 110 -6.29 15.82 -10.06
C PHE A 110 -7.51 16.02 -9.15
N ASP A 111 -8.04 17.23 -9.12
CA ASP A 111 -9.29 17.50 -8.43
C ASP A 111 -10.46 17.03 -9.30
N VAL A 112 -11.20 16.04 -8.82
CA VAL A 112 -12.31 15.42 -9.57
C VAL A 112 -13.49 16.37 -9.73
N ARG A 113 -13.74 17.27 -8.76
CA ARG A 113 -14.88 18.19 -8.77
C ARG A 113 -14.65 19.32 -9.76
N SER A 114 -13.51 20.00 -9.67
CA SER A 114 -13.16 21.10 -10.57
C SER A 114 -12.58 20.60 -11.91
N ARG A 115 -12.17 19.33 -11.98
CA ARG A 115 -11.51 18.69 -13.13
C ARG A 115 -10.20 19.37 -13.51
N THR A 116 -9.48 19.88 -12.52
CA THR A 116 -8.20 20.59 -12.72
C THR A 116 -7.03 19.79 -12.17
N TRP A 117 -5.91 19.83 -12.89
CA TRP A 117 -4.63 19.34 -12.39
C TRP A 117 -3.93 20.43 -11.58
N LYS A 118 -3.28 20.01 -10.50
CA LYS A 118 -2.44 20.86 -9.66
C LYS A 118 -1.11 20.18 -9.42
N GLU A 119 -0.04 20.90 -9.66
CA GLU A 119 1.30 20.47 -9.32
C GLU A 119 1.55 20.66 -7.81
N PHE A 120 2.11 19.63 -7.19
CA PHE A 120 2.64 19.66 -5.82
C PHE A 120 4.16 19.85 -5.88
N PRO A 121 4.81 20.26 -4.76
CA PRO A 121 6.26 20.36 -4.72
C PRO A 121 6.92 19.08 -5.23
N ALA A 122 7.95 19.22 -6.07
CA ALA A 122 8.72 18.09 -6.54
C ALA A 122 9.35 17.34 -5.35
N ALA A 123 9.26 16.03 -5.40
CA ALA A 123 9.71 15.18 -4.32
C ALA A 123 11.25 15.04 -4.33
N PRO A 124 11.92 14.93 -3.17
CA PRO A 124 13.38 15.06 -3.07
C PRO A 124 14.15 13.90 -3.72
N GLY A 125 15.45 14.11 -3.93
CA GLY A 125 16.36 13.08 -4.47
C GLY A 125 16.32 12.96 -5.99
N LYS A 126 16.85 11.84 -6.50
CA LYS A 126 16.94 11.58 -7.95
C LYS A 126 15.55 11.25 -8.52
N PRO A 127 15.26 11.65 -9.78
CA PRO A 127 14.08 11.19 -10.50
C PRO A 127 14.01 9.68 -10.55
N ARG A 128 12.85 9.11 -10.26
CA ARG A 128 12.69 7.66 -10.08
C ARG A 128 11.35 7.15 -10.60
N GLY A 129 11.37 5.93 -11.14
CA GLY A 129 10.18 5.19 -11.57
C GLY A 129 9.85 4.05 -10.61
N GLY A 130 8.60 3.58 -10.60
CA GLY A 130 8.19 2.48 -9.73
C GLY A 130 8.28 2.83 -8.23
N THR A 131 8.12 4.10 -7.88
CA THR A 131 8.01 4.53 -6.47
C THR A 131 6.69 4.05 -5.89
N SER A 132 6.70 3.71 -4.61
CA SER A 132 5.47 3.40 -3.88
C SER A 132 5.02 4.67 -3.15
N ILE A 133 3.78 5.07 -3.38
CA ILE A 133 3.19 6.30 -2.82
C ILE A 133 1.86 5.95 -2.16
N THR A 134 1.62 6.46 -0.96
CA THR A 134 0.31 6.38 -0.30
C THR A 134 -0.06 7.71 0.33
N VAL A 135 -1.36 7.98 0.39
CA VAL A 135 -1.91 9.09 1.16
C VAL A 135 -2.45 8.53 2.48
N SER A 136 -2.21 9.24 3.57
CA SER A 136 -2.86 8.96 4.85
C SER A 136 -3.17 10.26 5.56
N LYS A 137 -4.44 10.46 5.91
CA LYS A 137 -4.94 11.68 6.53
C LYS A 137 -4.44 12.91 5.75
N HIS A 138 -3.58 13.71 6.38
CA HIS A 138 -3.01 14.93 5.84
C HIS A 138 -1.56 14.75 5.36
N ARG A 139 -1.16 13.55 4.91
CA ARG A 139 0.23 13.27 4.50
C ARG A 139 0.28 12.41 3.25
N ILE A 140 1.20 12.73 2.35
CA ILE A 140 1.64 11.84 1.27
C ILE A 140 2.97 11.24 1.69
N TYR A 141 3.07 9.92 1.58
CA TYR A 141 4.27 9.16 1.84
C TYR A 141 4.81 8.60 0.54
N ARG A 142 6.12 8.65 0.36
CA ARG A 142 6.83 8.01 -0.75
C ARG A 142 7.99 7.18 -0.25
N TYR A 143 8.12 5.97 -0.77
CA TYR A 143 9.24 5.07 -0.50
C TYR A 143 9.79 4.46 -1.81
N GLY A 144 11.09 4.19 -1.82
CA GLY A 144 11.74 3.38 -2.85
C GLY A 144 11.78 4.01 -4.25
N GLY A 145 11.80 3.18 -5.29
CA GLY A 145 11.82 3.55 -6.71
C GLY A 145 13.20 3.36 -7.36
N PHE A 146 13.20 3.15 -8.68
CA PHE A 146 14.40 2.96 -9.48
C PHE A 146 14.87 4.30 -10.10
N ASN A 147 16.07 4.73 -9.77
CA ASN A 147 16.64 6.02 -10.20
C ASN A 147 17.29 5.97 -11.60
N GLY A 148 17.34 4.80 -12.23
CA GLY A 148 18.02 4.56 -13.51
C GLY A 148 19.37 3.86 -13.42
N THR A 149 19.94 3.78 -12.22
CA THR A 149 21.16 3.02 -11.90
C THR A 149 20.89 1.92 -10.89
N GLY A 150 19.98 2.17 -9.94
CA GLY A 150 19.58 1.23 -8.91
C GLY A 150 18.38 1.74 -8.11
N GLU A 151 18.00 0.93 -7.16
CA GLU A 151 16.81 1.03 -6.34
C GLU A 151 17.15 1.92 -5.16
N GLU A 152 16.27 2.87 -4.88
CA GLU A 152 16.35 3.73 -3.70
C GLU A 152 15.73 3.01 -2.49
N GLY A 153 16.17 3.36 -1.27
CA GLY A 153 15.73 2.71 -0.04
C GLY A 153 16.20 3.41 1.22
N GLY A 154 15.75 2.90 2.36
CA GLY A 154 16.18 3.37 3.69
C GLY A 154 15.65 4.75 4.10
N GLN A 155 14.76 5.35 3.30
CA GLN A 155 14.21 6.68 3.56
C GLN A 155 12.71 6.72 3.25
N VAL A 156 11.96 7.49 4.05
CA VAL A 156 10.55 7.80 3.80
C VAL A 156 10.43 9.30 3.57
N ASP A 157 9.94 9.69 2.40
CA ASP A 157 9.63 11.09 2.11
C ASP A 157 8.17 11.37 2.46
N ILE A 158 7.94 12.50 3.11
CA ILE A 158 6.65 12.90 3.63
C ILE A 158 6.33 14.32 3.15
N LEU A 159 5.15 14.49 2.58
CA LEU A 159 4.59 15.80 2.26
C LEU A 159 3.32 16.01 3.08
N ASP A 160 3.35 16.98 3.99
CA ASP A 160 2.14 17.39 4.71
C ASP A 160 1.17 18.09 3.76
N LEU A 161 -0.11 17.82 3.96
CA LEU A 161 -1.24 18.36 3.23
C LEU A 161 -2.07 19.25 4.17
N GLY A 162 -2.77 20.20 3.58
CA GLY A 162 -3.79 21.00 4.24
C GLY A 162 -5.00 21.14 3.34
N ILE A 163 -6.08 21.67 3.92
CA ILE A 163 -7.25 22.12 3.18
C ILE A 163 -7.21 23.64 3.18
N ASP A 164 -7.11 24.22 1.99
CA ASP A 164 -7.31 25.65 1.81
C ASP A 164 -8.79 25.90 1.56
N THR A 165 -9.40 26.71 2.42
CA THR A 165 -10.78 27.17 2.27
C THR A 165 -10.72 28.65 1.97
N LEU A 166 -10.38 28.98 0.72
CA LEU A 166 -10.41 30.37 0.30
C LEU A 166 -11.84 30.89 0.45
N SER A 167 -12.00 31.90 1.30
CA SER A 167 -13.20 32.74 1.40
C SER A 167 -13.28 33.65 0.17
N GLY A 168 -13.54 33.07 -0.99
CA GLY A 168 -14.00 33.84 -2.13
C GLY A 168 -15.31 34.54 -1.75
N THR A 169 -15.46 35.81 -2.08
CA THR A 169 -16.66 36.65 -1.83
C THR A 169 -17.92 36.18 -2.57
N GLY A 170 -17.94 34.95 -3.08
CA GLY A 170 -19.05 34.29 -3.75
C GLY A 170 -19.74 33.24 -2.86
N PRO A 171 -20.92 32.74 -3.26
CA PRO A 171 -21.77 31.88 -2.43
C PRO A 171 -21.24 30.44 -2.21
N SER A 172 -20.02 30.11 -2.65
CA SER A 172 -19.42 28.78 -2.48
C SER A 172 -17.96 28.90 -2.00
N THR A 173 -17.70 28.47 -0.77
CA THR A 173 -16.35 28.19 -0.27
C THR A 173 -15.86 26.88 -0.90
N GLU A 174 -14.97 26.97 -1.89
CA GLU A 174 -14.32 25.79 -2.45
C GLU A 174 -13.13 25.39 -1.57
N ALA A 175 -13.19 24.18 -1.02
CA ALA A 175 -12.11 23.58 -0.25
C ALA A 175 -11.17 22.83 -1.20
N ALA A 176 -9.88 23.19 -1.23
CA ALA A 176 -8.89 22.56 -2.08
C ALA A 176 -7.77 21.92 -1.25
N VAL A 177 -7.27 20.75 -1.67
CA VAL A 177 -6.10 20.13 -1.05
C VAL A 177 -4.83 20.88 -1.48
N VAL A 178 -4.00 21.24 -0.52
CA VAL A 178 -2.76 22.01 -0.74
C VAL A 178 -1.59 21.34 -0.02
N ALA A 179 -0.38 21.49 -0.55
CA ALA A 179 0.84 21.15 0.18
C ALA A 179 1.04 22.13 1.34
N LYS A 180 1.34 21.62 2.53
CA LYS A 180 1.71 22.42 3.70
C LYS A 180 3.23 22.49 3.81
N GLY A 181 3.85 23.25 2.89
CA GLY A 181 5.30 23.45 2.86
C GLY A 181 6.02 22.52 1.90
N LYS A 182 7.26 22.15 2.27
CA LYS A 182 8.13 21.28 1.46
C LYS A 182 8.09 19.84 1.98
N TRP A 183 8.55 18.92 1.14
CA TRP A 183 8.85 17.57 1.59
C TRP A 183 9.85 17.56 2.74
N HIS A 184 9.67 16.63 3.65
CA HIS A 184 10.66 16.24 4.65
C HIS A 184 10.95 14.75 4.53
N THR A 185 12.19 14.37 4.83
CA THR A 185 12.67 12.99 4.65
C THR A 185 13.10 12.44 6.00
N LEU A 186 12.54 11.29 6.36
CA LEU A 186 13.03 10.46 7.45
C LEU A 186 14.08 9.51 6.89
N ASP A 187 15.33 9.70 7.29
CA ASP A 187 16.47 8.93 6.80
C ASP A 187 16.98 7.98 7.88
N PHE A 188 16.57 6.72 7.79
CA PHE A 188 16.85 5.70 8.78
C PHE A 188 18.30 5.19 8.70
N THR A 189 18.97 5.43 7.58
CA THR A 189 20.36 4.97 7.37
C THR A 189 21.37 5.79 8.18
N LYS A 190 21.09 7.08 8.40
CA LYS A 190 21.97 7.97 9.17
C LYS A 190 22.00 7.66 10.66
N GLU A 191 20.88 7.16 11.19
CA GLU A 191 20.72 6.84 12.61
C GLU A 191 20.95 5.34 12.90
N ASN A 192 21.44 4.58 11.90
CA ASN A 192 21.64 3.13 11.97
C ASN A 192 20.37 2.39 12.47
N MET A 193 19.21 2.90 12.09
CA MET A 193 17.91 2.32 12.46
C MET A 193 17.56 1.17 11.52
N THR A 194 16.91 0.14 12.07
CA THR A 194 16.33 -0.92 11.27
C THR A 194 15.29 -0.34 10.31
N CYS A 195 15.41 -0.66 9.02
CA CYS A 195 14.50 -0.21 7.99
C CYS A 195 14.46 -1.21 6.82
N PRO A 196 13.44 -1.12 5.95
CA PRO A 196 13.37 -1.97 4.76
C PRO A 196 14.53 -1.68 3.81
N GLY A 197 14.94 -2.71 3.06
CA GLY A 197 15.93 -2.58 1.99
C GLY A 197 15.42 -1.78 0.79
N ASN A 198 16.36 -1.34 -0.06
CA ASN A 198 16.09 -0.67 -1.33
C ASN A 198 15.17 -1.48 -2.22
N ARG A 199 14.18 -0.80 -2.80
CA ARG A 199 13.21 -1.45 -3.68
C ARG A 199 12.47 -0.52 -4.60
N SER A 200 11.98 -1.04 -5.71
CA SER A 200 11.00 -0.40 -6.60
C SER A 200 9.80 -1.33 -6.79
N VAL A 201 8.75 -0.83 -7.45
CA VAL A 201 7.54 -1.60 -7.84
C VAL A 201 6.94 -2.44 -6.70
N ALA A 202 6.99 -1.87 -5.49
CA ALA A 202 6.48 -2.43 -4.24
C ALA A 202 5.07 -1.89 -3.93
N GLY A 203 4.34 -2.56 -3.04
CA GLY A 203 3.10 -2.02 -2.48
C GLY A 203 3.39 -1.15 -1.26
N LEU A 204 2.77 0.03 -1.15
CA LEU A 204 2.81 0.86 0.06
C LEU A 204 1.40 1.33 0.37
N HIS A 205 0.88 0.98 1.54
CA HIS A 205 -0.49 1.31 1.93
C HIS A 205 -0.54 1.86 3.34
N ALA A 206 -1.40 2.85 3.56
CA ALA A 206 -1.72 3.30 4.89
C ALA A 206 -2.92 2.53 5.43
N ILE A 207 -2.80 1.96 6.63
CA ILE A 207 -3.89 1.30 7.34
C ILE A 207 -4.11 1.93 8.70
N THR A 208 -5.30 1.71 9.25
CA THR A 208 -5.61 2.07 10.63
C THR A 208 -6.01 0.83 11.40
N THR A 209 -5.33 0.58 12.52
CA THR A 209 -5.66 -0.50 13.45
C THR A 209 -6.35 0.05 14.70
N GLY A 210 -6.66 -0.82 15.66
CA GLY A 210 -7.42 -0.50 16.86
C GLY A 210 -6.99 0.81 17.57
N MET A 211 -7.98 1.54 18.10
CA MET A 211 -7.81 2.82 18.79
C MET A 211 -7.22 3.96 17.93
N GLY A 212 -7.26 3.85 16.60
CA GLY A 212 -6.83 4.89 15.67
C GLY A 212 -5.31 4.93 15.43
N ARG A 213 -4.62 3.81 15.69
CA ARG A 213 -3.19 3.68 15.37
C ARG A 213 -3.00 3.54 13.87
N GLU A 214 -2.05 4.29 13.33
CA GLU A 214 -1.82 4.38 11.89
C GLU A 214 -0.48 3.74 11.55
N TYR A 215 -0.49 2.92 10.50
CA TYR A 215 0.72 2.28 9.98
C TYR A 215 0.84 2.50 8.48
N LEU A 216 2.07 2.63 7.98
CA LEU A 216 2.38 2.34 6.58
C LEU A 216 2.83 0.89 6.49
N VAL A 217 2.29 0.15 5.54
CA VAL A 217 2.65 -1.24 5.26
C VAL A 217 3.34 -1.29 3.91
N LEU A 218 4.60 -1.71 3.89
CA LEU A 218 5.42 -1.87 2.69
C LEU A 218 5.52 -3.35 2.34
N LEU A 219 5.13 -3.70 1.12
CA LEU A 219 5.02 -5.06 0.60
C LEU A 219 6.04 -5.30 -0.51
N PHE A 220 6.89 -6.31 -0.35
CA PHE A 220 7.66 -6.91 -1.44
C PHE A 220 8.43 -5.89 -2.30
N GLY A 221 8.61 -6.13 -3.60
CA GLY A 221 9.21 -5.20 -4.55
C GLY A 221 10.54 -5.68 -5.13
N GLU A 222 10.95 -5.07 -6.24
CA GLU A 222 12.21 -5.38 -6.93
C GLU A 222 13.38 -4.73 -6.20
N ARG A 223 14.40 -5.51 -5.85
CA ARG A 223 15.60 -5.05 -5.12
C ARG A 223 16.84 -4.91 -6.00
N ASP A 224 16.96 -5.80 -6.98
CA ASP A 224 18.04 -5.84 -7.96
C ASP A 224 17.38 -5.91 -9.34
N PRO A 225 17.47 -4.88 -10.19
CA PRO A 225 16.74 -4.82 -11.44
C PRO A 225 17.42 -5.72 -12.48
N SER A 226 16.63 -6.21 -13.44
CA SER A 226 17.18 -7.05 -14.51
C SER A 226 18.17 -6.27 -15.39
N SER A 227 19.27 -6.92 -15.79
CA SER A 227 20.16 -6.39 -16.83
C SER A 227 19.48 -6.32 -18.20
N GLN A 228 18.35 -7.01 -18.38
CA GLN A 228 17.51 -6.98 -19.58
C GLN A 228 16.42 -5.90 -19.49
N GLY A 229 16.44 -5.03 -18.48
CA GLY A 229 15.39 -4.04 -18.28
C GLY A 229 14.04 -4.73 -18.00
N HIS A 230 12.98 -4.27 -18.66
CA HIS A 230 11.62 -4.82 -18.45
C HIS A 230 11.39 -6.16 -19.17
N ASP A 231 12.34 -6.63 -19.99
CA ASP A 231 12.21 -7.90 -20.72
C ASP A 231 12.55 -9.11 -19.84
N GLY A 232 13.28 -8.87 -18.74
CA GLY A 232 13.67 -9.89 -17.77
C GLY A 232 13.19 -9.56 -16.36
N ALA A 233 13.18 -10.57 -15.49
CA ALA A 233 12.97 -10.38 -14.07
C ALA A 233 14.27 -9.93 -13.38
N GLY A 234 14.14 -9.01 -12.44
CA GLY A 234 15.13 -8.76 -11.41
C GLY A 234 15.05 -9.78 -10.27
N LYS A 235 15.59 -9.41 -9.12
CA LYS A 235 15.41 -10.11 -7.85
C LYS A 235 14.44 -9.32 -6.98
N PHE A 236 13.60 -10.02 -6.24
CA PHE A 236 12.54 -9.42 -5.45
C PHE A 236 12.74 -9.65 -3.96
N TRP A 237 12.21 -8.75 -3.15
CA TRP A 237 11.99 -8.98 -1.73
C TRP A 237 10.70 -9.77 -1.51
N GLY A 238 10.74 -10.69 -0.55
CA GLY A 238 9.58 -11.40 0.00
C GLY A 238 9.15 -10.89 1.38
N ASP A 239 9.66 -9.73 1.81
CA ASP A 239 9.44 -9.20 3.15
C ASP A 239 8.26 -8.21 3.21
N ILE A 240 7.73 -8.03 4.42
CA ILE A 240 6.68 -7.05 4.73
C ILE A 240 7.12 -6.24 5.95
N TRP A 241 6.92 -4.93 5.88
CA TRP A 241 7.33 -4.00 6.92
C TRP A 241 6.18 -3.08 7.33
N ALA A 242 6.11 -2.78 8.62
CA ALA A 242 5.18 -1.80 9.18
C ALA A 242 5.96 -0.60 9.73
N PHE A 243 5.56 0.61 9.34
CA PHE A 243 6.03 1.87 9.92
C PHE A 243 4.94 2.47 10.78
N GLN A 244 5.18 2.62 12.07
CA GLN A 244 4.20 3.25 12.96
C GLN A 244 4.21 4.77 12.78
N CYS A 245 3.16 5.31 12.15
CA CYS A 245 3.06 6.74 11.90
C CYS A 245 2.98 7.53 13.21
N PRO A 246 3.65 8.69 13.31
CA PRO A 246 3.40 9.64 14.39
C PRO A 246 1.91 10.02 14.41
N PRO A 247 1.25 10.03 15.58
CA PRO A 247 -0.14 10.42 15.69
C PRO A 247 -0.28 11.90 15.30
N LEU A 248 -1.25 12.18 14.43
CA LEU A 248 -1.60 13.56 14.04
C LEU A 248 -2.61 14.19 15.02
N ASP A 249 -3.45 13.36 15.63
CA ASP A 249 -4.51 13.77 16.55
C ASP A 249 -4.41 12.97 17.85
N MET A 250 -5.10 13.43 18.91
CA MET A 250 -5.27 12.64 20.13
C MET A 250 -6.18 11.43 19.84
N THR A 251 -5.58 10.24 19.81
CA THR A 251 -6.28 8.97 19.64
C THR A 251 -6.13 8.10 20.89
N GLY A 252 -6.95 7.06 21.04
CA GLY A 252 -6.76 6.10 22.13
C GLY A 252 -5.36 5.46 22.08
N ALA A 253 -4.82 5.25 20.88
CA ALA A 253 -3.46 4.77 20.67
C ALA A 253 -2.40 5.79 21.14
N SER A 254 -2.58 7.09 20.92
CA SER A 254 -1.62 8.10 21.38
C SER A 254 -1.61 8.22 22.92
N PHE A 255 -2.76 8.06 23.58
CA PHE A 255 -2.81 7.97 25.05
C PHE A 255 -2.08 6.73 25.58
N LYS A 256 -2.23 5.58 24.91
CA LYS A 256 -1.45 4.38 25.21
C LYS A 256 0.04 4.69 25.07
N ASP A 257 0.48 5.23 23.94
CA ASP A 257 1.91 5.54 23.71
C ASP A 257 2.50 6.50 24.75
N ALA A 258 1.76 7.55 25.14
CA ALA A 258 2.18 8.47 26.19
C ALA A 258 2.34 7.76 27.55
N THR A 259 1.44 6.83 27.87
CA THR A 259 1.53 6.01 29.08
C THR A 259 2.78 5.12 29.06
N TRP A 260 3.08 4.50 27.91
CA TRP A 260 4.28 3.68 27.73
C TRP A 260 5.57 4.49 27.90
N GLN A 261 5.62 5.67 27.28
CA GLN A 261 6.76 6.59 27.43
C GLN A 261 6.94 7.04 28.89
N ALA A 262 5.84 7.36 29.59
CA ALA A 262 5.88 7.72 31.02
C ALA A 262 6.38 6.57 31.91
N LEU A 263 6.18 5.32 31.49
CA LEU A 263 6.71 4.11 32.14
C LEU A 263 8.14 3.75 31.68
N GLY A 264 8.78 4.60 30.87
CA GLY A 264 10.12 4.36 30.33
C GLY A 264 10.19 3.29 29.24
N LYS A 265 9.05 2.93 28.64
CA LYS A 265 8.97 1.92 27.59
C LYS A 265 8.80 2.56 26.21
N GLU A 266 9.36 1.93 25.18
CA GLU A 266 9.25 2.43 23.80
C GLU A 266 7.89 2.12 23.17
N SER A 267 7.32 3.09 22.44
CA SER A 267 6.03 2.95 21.75
C SER A 267 6.14 2.43 20.31
N GLY A 268 7.35 2.30 19.75
CA GLY A 268 7.61 1.96 18.35
C GLY A 268 7.29 3.09 17.35
N GLN A 269 6.83 4.25 17.82
CA GLN A 269 6.48 5.40 17.00
C GLN A 269 7.65 5.86 16.13
N GLY A 270 7.40 6.11 14.85
CA GLY A 270 8.41 6.59 13.91
C GLY A 270 9.48 5.56 13.60
N LYS A 271 9.27 4.28 13.93
CA LYS A 271 10.18 3.18 13.62
C LYS A 271 9.54 2.20 12.65
N TRP A 272 10.38 1.58 11.84
CA TRP A 272 10.02 0.41 11.05
C TRP A 272 10.18 -0.87 11.87
N SER A 273 9.30 -1.83 11.65
CA SER A 273 9.40 -3.18 12.16
C SER A 273 9.08 -4.18 11.05
N ALA A 274 9.89 -5.21 10.89
CA ALA A 274 9.52 -6.35 10.05
C ALA A 274 8.27 -7.01 10.64
N MET A 275 7.31 -7.35 9.78
CA MET A 275 6.05 -7.97 10.20
C MET A 275 6.25 -9.47 10.38
N GLN A 276 5.58 -10.03 11.38
CA GLN A 276 5.45 -11.47 11.54
C GLN A 276 4.25 -11.92 10.73
N VAL A 277 4.49 -12.76 9.74
CA VAL A 277 3.47 -13.16 8.75
C VAL A 277 3.27 -14.66 8.83
N ALA A 278 2.01 -15.06 8.95
CA ALA A 278 1.58 -16.45 8.94
C ALA A 278 0.69 -16.74 7.72
N ASP A 279 0.44 -18.01 7.44
CA ASP A 279 -0.64 -18.41 6.53
C ASP A 279 -2.02 -18.30 7.20
N ALA A 280 -3.07 -18.69 6.47
CA ALA A 280 -4.44 -18.68 6.96
C ALA A 280 -4.69 -19.60 8.16
N GLU A 281 -3.89 -20.67 8.32
CA GLU A 281 -3.97 -21.63 9.43
C GLU A 281 -3.13 -21.17 10.65
N GLY A 282 -2.36 -20.10 10.50
CA GLY A 282 -1.49 -19.55 11.54
C GLY A 282 -0.11 -20.20 11.60
N ALA A 283 0.31 -20.95 10.58
CA ALA A 283 1.67 -21.49 10.49
C ALA A 283 2.66 -20.38 10.09
N GLU A 284 3.86 -20.45 10.66
CA GLU A 284 4.94 -19.48 10.48
C GLU A 284 6.25 -20.18 10.10
N GLY A 285 7.24 -19.41 9.63
CA GLY A 285 8.60 -19.88 9.33
C GLY A 285 8.85 -20.18 7.86
N ASP A 286 10.05 -20.67 7.54
CA ASP A 286 10.51 -20.84 6.16
C ASP A 286 9.72 -21.92 5.38
N ASP A 287 8.98 -22.80 6.06
CA ASP A 287 8.29 -23.92 5.40
C ASP A 287 6.91 -23.54 4.81
N ILE A 288 6.40 -22.31 5.03
CA ILE A 288 5.07 -21.89 4.56
C ILE A 288 5.04 -21.34 3.12
N HIS A 289 6.13 -21.42 2.36
CA HIS A 289 6.27 -20.79 1.04
C HIS A 289 5.18 -21.10 0.00
N LYS A 290 4.40 -22.18 0.19
CA LYS A 290 3.26 -22.53 -0.69
C LYS A 290 1.92 -21.96 -0.23
N LEU A 291 1.87 -21.46 1.00
CA LEU A 291 0.67 -21.01 1.70
C LEU A 291 0.63 -19.48 1.83
N VAL A 292 1.66 -18.80 1.33
CA VAL A 292 1.79 -17.34 1.27
C VAL A 292 2.30 -16.93 -0.12
N PRO A 293 2.15 -15.66 -0.54
CA PRO A 293 2.70 -15.19 -1.81
C PRO A 293 4.23 -15.30 -1.82
N SER A 294 4.78 -15.76 -2.94
CA SER A 294 6.22 -15.72 -3.22
C SER A 294 6.74 -14.30 -3.47
N GLU A 295 8.05 -14.10 -3.40
CA GLU A 295 8.69 -12.82 -3.70
C GLU A 295 8.36 -12.32 -5.11
N ARG A 296 7.92 -11.07 -5.20
CA ARG A 296 7.44 -10.47 -6.44
C ARG A 296 7.49 -8.95 -6.42
N GLY A 297 7.47 -8.36 -7.60
CA GLY A 297 7.27 -6.94 -7.83
C GLY A 297 6.22 -6.74 -8.91
N TRP A 298 5.98 -5.50 -9.34
CA TRP A 298 5.11 -5.20 -10.48
C TRP A 298 3.66 -5.67 -10.32
N PHE A 299 3.25 -6.04 -9.11
CA PHE A 299 1.88 -6.42 -8.76
C PHE A 299 1.04 -5.17 -8.50
N ALA A 300 -0.28 -5.33 -8.50
CA ALA A 300 -1.17 -4.30 -8.01
C ALA A 300 -1.66 -4.66 -6.61
N SER A 301 -1.89 -3.63 -5.79
CA SER A 301 -2.41 -3.83 -4.44
C SER A 301 -3.25 -2.63 -4.01
N SER A 302 -4.16 -2.83 -3.06
CA SER A 302 -5.05 -1.80 -2.55
C SER A 302 -5.57 -2.17 -1.16
N THR A 303 -5.83 -1.18 -0.32
CA THR A 303 -6.52 -1.40 0.97
C THR A 303 -7.95 -1.87 0.73
N MET A 304 -8.51 -2.64 1.66
CA MET A 304 -9.92 -3.05 1.60
C MET A 304 -10.88 -1.94 2.09
N GLY A 305 -10.32 -0.83 2.59
CA GLY A 305 -11.08 0.36 2.98
C GLY A 305 -12.11 0.05 4.06
N ASP A 306 -13.34 0.53 3.87
CA ASP A 306 -14.42 0.36 4.85
C ASP A 306 -14.86 -1.09 5.05
N LEU A 307 -14.52 -2.01 4.14
CA LEU A 307 -14.82 -3.43 4.32
C LEU A 307 -13.95 -4.03 5.44
N ASP A 308 -12.68 -3.67 5.46
CA ASP A 308 -11.70 -4.09 6.46
C ASP A 308 -10.51 -3.12 6.45
N ALA A 309 -10.50 -2.20 7.42
CA ALA A 309 -9.56 -1.07 7.46
C ALA A 309 -8.11 -1.47 7.74
N SER A 310 -7.86 -2.71 8.19
CA SER A 310 -6.52 -3.25 8.44
C SER A 310 -6.08 -4.28 7.40
N SER A 311 -6.83 -4.46 6.31
CA SER A 311 -6.49 -5.46 5.28
C SER A 311 -6.09 -4.86 3.93
N ILE A 312 -5.20 -5.57 3.24
CA ILE A 312 -4.67 -5.21 1.93
C ILE A 312 -4.86 -6.36 0.96
N VAL A 313 -5.38 -6.08 -0.23
CA VAL A 313 -5.42 -7.02 -1.35
C VAL A 313 -4.18 -6.86 -2.21
N LEU A 314 -3.59 -7.97 -2.62
CA LEU A 314 -2.52 -8.06 -3.62
C LEU A 314 -2.99 -8.95 -4.77
N TRP A 315 -2.64 -8.59 -6.01
CA TRP A 315 -2.91 -9.42 -7.18
C TRP A 315 -1.74 -9.45 -8.15
N GLY A 316 -1.44 -10.65 -8.65
CA GLY A 316 -0.47 -10.91 -9.72
C GLY A 316 0.94 -10.45 -9.39
N GLY A 317 1.63 -9.89 -10.39
CA GLY A 317 3.02 -9.44 -10.31
C GLY A 317 3.96 -10.28 -11.17
N LEU A 318 5.25 -9.97 -11.05
CA LEU A 318 6.36 -10.65 -11.72
C LEU A 318 7.26 -11.29 -10.67
N ASN A 319 7.57 -12.58 -10.85
CA ASN A 319 8.46 -13.32 -9.95
C ASN A 319 9.90 -13.40 -10.48
N GLY A 320 10.82 -13.95 -9.67
CA GLY A 320 12.24 -14.09 -10.02
C GLY A 320 12.54 -15.00 -11.22
N LYS A 321 11.55 -15.74 -11.75
CA LYS A 321 11.65 -16.59 -12.95
C LYS A 321 11.12 -15.89 -14.21
N ASN A 322 10.76 -14.62 -14.12
CA ASN A 322 10.12 -13.84 -15.19
C ASN A 322 8.72 -14.32 -15.57
N GLU A 323 8.03 -14.99 -14.64
CA GLU A 323 6.66 -15.47 -14.81
C GLU A 323 5.68 -14.48 -14.18
N ARG A 324 4.56 -14.23 -14.87
CA ARG A 324 3.47 -13.41 -14.32
C ARG A 324 2.64 -14.28 -13.41
N GLU A 325 2.57 -13.87 -12.16
CA GLU A 325 1.76 -14.53 -11.15
C GLU A 325 0.27 -14.29 -11.46
N ASP A 326 -0.54 -15.32 -11.23
CA ASP A 326 -1.95 -15.37 -11.62
C ASP A 326 -2.92 -15.33 -10.46
N ASP A 327 -2.39 -15.20 -9.24
CA ASP A 327 -3.09 -15.35 -7.99
C ASP A 327 -3.35 -14.02 -7.28
N GLY A 328 -4.29 -14.08 -6.35
CA GLY A 328 -4.66 -12.97 -5.49
C GLY A 328 -4.66 -13.37 -4.02
N TRP A 329 -4.34 -12.40 -3.17
CA TRP A 329 -4.15 -12.63 -1.75
C TRP A 329 -4.69 -11.46 -0.93
N ILE A 330 -5.18 -11.76 0.28
CA ILE A 330 -5.55 -10.78 1.30
C ILE A 330 -4.57 -10.90 2.44
N LEU A 331 -3.88 -9.79 2.77
CA LEU A 331 -3.09 -9.66 3.98
C LEU A 331 -3.98 -9.06 5.06
N ARG A 332 -4.32 -9.85 6.09
CA ARG A 332 -5.08 -9.38 7.26
C ARG A 332 -4.13 -9.02 8.38
N ILE A 333 -4.21 -7.79 8.88
CA ILE A 333 -3.28 -7.28 9.89
C ILE A 333 -4.01 -7.21 11.24
N GLU A 334 -3.38 -7.79 12.26
CA GLU A 334 -3.90 -7.96 13.63
C GLU A 334 -3.29 -6.92 14.60
#